data_AF-A0AAN7PPN6-F1
#
_entry.id   AF-A0AAN7PPN6-F1
#
_cell.length_a   1.000
_cell.length_b   1.000
_cell.length_c   1.000
_cell.angle_alpha   90.00
_cell.angle_beta   90.00
_cell.angle_gamma   90.00
#
_symmetry.space_group_name_H-M   'P 1'
#
loop_
_entity.id
_entity.type
_entity.pdbx_description
1 polymer ?
#
loop_
_entity_poly.entity_id
_entity_poly.type
_entity_poly.pdbx_seq_one_letter_code
_entity_poly.pdbx_strand_id
1 'polypeptide(L)'
;MAHSNRLQLIFVILVVVACLMQEVDGRRKILKGRKTITRKYYKSAAIPSWAIILLVSLGELVMGAVLYFVMKKLIIDPPLSGTYSPPTNMGA
;
A
#
# COMPACT_ATOMS: atom_id res chain seq x y z
N MET A 1 5.87 -26.37 -13.40
CA MET A 1 5.54 -26.58 -11.96
C MET A 1 6.74 -26.36 -11.02
N ALA A 2 7.96 -26.83 -11.33
CA ALA A 2 9.12 -26.69 -10.42
C ALA A 2 9.53 -25.23 -10.09
N HIS A 3 9.34 -24.28 -11.01
CA HIS A 3 9.70 -22.87 -10.78
C HIS A 3 8.78 -22.16 -9.78
N SER A 4 7.49 -22.52 -9.74
CA SER A 4 6.52 -21.97 -8.79
C SER A 4 6.85 -22.41 -7.37
N ASN A 5 7.17 -23.70 -7.18
CA ASN A 5 7.50 -24.26 -5.86
C ASN A 5 8.80 -23.66 -5.30
N ARG A 6 9.79 -23.35 -6.15
CA ARG A 6 11.03 -22.67 -5.73
C ARG A 6 10.77 -21.25 -5.24
N LEU A 7 9.91 -20.50 -5.93
CA LEU A 7 9.51 -19.15 -5.52
C LEU A 7 8.73 -19.16 -4.20
N GLN A 8 7.84 -20.13 -4.02
CA GLN A 8 7.10 -20.33 -2.76
C GLN A 8 8.04 -20.63 -1.59
N LEU A 9 9.05 -21.51 -1.79
CA LEU A 9 10.04 -21.81 -0.76
C LEU A 9 10.90 -20.59 -0.40
N ILE A 10 11.37 -19.84 -1.40
CA ILE A 10 12.14 -18.60 -1.16
C ILE A 10 11.30 -17.57 -0.41
N PHE A 11 10.02 -17.42 -0.76
CA PHE A 11 9.09 -16.52 -0.08
C PHE A 11 8.89 -16.92 1.38
N VAL A 12 8.68 -18.21 1.67
CA VAL A 12 8.55 -18.72 3.04
C VAL A 12 9.83 -18.47 3.84
N ILE A 13 11.01 -18.71 3.27
CA ILE A 13 12.30 -18.45 3.91
C ILE A 13 12.46 -16.95 4.23
N LEU A 14 12.11 -16.07 3.29
CA LEU A 14 12.15 -14.61 3.51
C LEU A 14 11.22 -14.16 4.62
N VAL A 15 10.00 -14.71 4.68
CA VAL A 15 9.04 -14.41 5.76
C VAL A 15 9.59 -14.88 7.11
N VAL A 16 10.17 -16.08 7.18
CA VAL A 16 10.78 -16.60 8.41
C VAL A 16 11.95 -15.72 8.86
N VAL A 17 12.85 -15.33 7.96
CA VAL A 17 13.97 -14.42 8.27
C VAL A 17 13.47 -13.04 8.73
N ALA A 18 12.43 -12.49 8.10
CA ALA A 18 11.82 -11.22 8.50
C ALA A 18 11.20 -11.29 9.91
N CYS A 19 10.59 -12.41 10.28
CA CYS A 19 10.10 -12.64 11.65
C CYS A 19 11.25 -12.71 12.67
N LEU A 20 12.38 -13.32 12.31
CA LEU A 20 13.55 -13.40 13.19
C LEU A 20 14.29 -12.05 13.34
N MET A 21 14.19 -11.16 12.35
CA MET A 21 14.81 -9.82 12.35
C MET A 21 14.11 -8.82 13.30
N GLN A 22 12.92 -9.14 13.81
CA GLN A 22 12.20 -8.27 14.75
C GLN A 22 12.96 -7.97 16.04
N GLU A 23 13.72 -8.94 16.53
CA GLU A 23 14.52 -8.83 17.76
C GLU A 23 15.70 -7.86 17.60
N VAL A 24 16.17 -7.63 16.38
CA VAL A 24 17.34 -6.78 16.09
C VAL A 24 17.01 -5.30 16.28
N ASP A 25 15.80 -4.87 15.88
CA ASP A 25 15.32 -3.49 16.09
C ASP A 25 15.03 -3.20 17.57
N GLY A 26 14.54 -4.19 18.32
CA GLY A 26 14.36 -4.10 19.77
C GLY A 26 15.69 -3.93 20.50
N ARG A 27 16.70 -4.75 20.16
CA ARG A 27 18.04 -4.66 20.73
C ARG A 27 18.76 -3.36 20.37
N ARG A 28 18.60 -2.84 19.15
CA ARG A 28 19.18 -1.54 18.74
C ARG A 28 18.59 -0.36 19.52
N LYS A 29 17.31 -0.43 19.90
CA LYS A 29 16.66 0.55 20.79
C LYS A 29 17.10 0.41 22.25
N ILE A 30 17.37 -0.81 22.71
CA ILE A 30 17.83 -1.11 24.08
C ILE A 30 19.31 -0.69 24.29
N LEU A 31 20.17 -0.90 23.29
CA LEU A 31 21.61 -0.60 23.36
C LEU A 31 21.94 0.91 23.26
N LYS A 32 20.99 1.78 22.87
CA LYS A 32 21.12 3.26 22.91
C LYS A 32 20.99 3.84 24.33
N GLY A 33 21.53 3.13 25.32
CA GLY A 33 21.20 3.28 26.74
C GLY A 33 21.03 4.71 27.30
N ARG A 34 19.96 4.83 28.10
CA ARG A 34 19.87 5.64 29.33
C ARG A 34 19.67 7.17 29.21
N LYS A 35 18.45 7.58 28.86
CA LYS A 35 17.70 8.56 29.67
C LYS A 35 16.28 8.04 29.89
N THR A 36 16.12 7.34 31.01
CA THR A 36 14.87 7.16 31.78
C THR A 36 13.57 7.11 30.97
N ILE A 37 13.38 6.11 30.12
CA ILE A 37 12.02 5.79 29.65
C ILE A 37 11.36 4.92 30.72
N THR A 38 10.47 5.54 31.48
CA THR A 38 9.66 4.88 32.49
C THR A 38 8.85 3.75 31.85
N ARG A 39 8.94 2.60 32.51
CA ARG A 39 8.34 1.29 32.26
C ARG A 39 6.81 1.36 32.04
N LYS A 40 6.37 1.76 30.85
CA LYS A 40 4.98 1.60 30.34
C LYS A 40 4.85 1.67 28.81
N TYR A 41 5.90 2.08 28.09
CA TYR A 41 5.82 2.36 26.64
C TYR A 41 5.99 1.16 25.71
N TYR A 42 6.45 0.00 26.18
CA TYR A 42 6.59 -1.18 25.34
C TYR A 42 5.37 -2.09 25.49
N LYS A 43 4.19 -1.63 25.05
CA LYS A 43 3.27 -2.62 24.47
C LYS A 43 3.93 -3.01 23.15
N SER A 44 4.56 -4.18 23.12
CA SER A 44 5.00 -4.77 21.86
C SER A 44 3.82 -4.69 20.89
N ALA A 45 4.01 -4.04 19.75
CA ALA A 45 2.97 -4.01 18.73
C ALA A 45 2.63 -5.47 18.44
N ALA A 46 1.34 -5.84 18.55
CA ALA A 46 0.90 -7.21 18.33
C ALA A 46 1.21 -7.70 16.90
N ILE A 47 1.51 -6.76 16.01
CA ILE A 47 1.77 -6.96 14.60
C ILE A 47 3.20 -6.49 14.29
N PRO A 48 3.99 -7.28 13.53
CA PRO A 48 5.32 -6.88 13.14
C PRO A 48 5.35 -5.59 12.30
N SER A 49 6.40 -4.78 12.47
CA SER A 49 6.54 -3.50 11.74
C SER A 49 6.45 -3.66 10.22
N TRP A 50 7.02 -4.74 9.67
CA TRP A 50 6.93 -5.02 8.22
C TRP A 50 5.50 -5.32 7.76
N ALA A 51 4.68 -5.98 8.59
CA ALA A 51 3.30 -6.27 8.25
C ALA A 51 2.43 -5.02 8.32
N ILE A 52 2.72 -4.08 9.23
CA ILE A 52 2.05 -2.77 9.26
C ILE A 52 2.30 -2.03 7.93
N ILE A 53 3.55 -2.01 7.46
CA ILE A 53 3.90 -1.36 6.18
C ILE A 53 3.14 -2.01 5.02
N LEU A 54 3.10 -3.34 4.94
CA LEU A 54 2.35 -4.04 3.89
C LEU A 54 0.85 -3.76 3.93
N LEU A 55 0.24 -3.75 5.12
CA LEU A 55 -1.18 -3.43 5.27
C LEU A 55 -1.49 -1.99 4.83
N VAL A 56 -0.62 -1.04 5.20
CA VAL A 56 -0.75 0.36 4.77
C VAL A 56 -0.61 0.49 3.26
N SER A 57 0.42 -0.11 2.66
CA SER A 57 0.64 -0.07 1.20
C SER A 57 -0.50 -0.72 0.41
N LEU A 58 -1.06 -1.83 0.90
CA LEU A 58 -2.25 -2.44 0.31
C LEU A 58 -3.47 -1.51 0.42
N GLY A 59 -3.65 -0.86 1.57
CA GLY A 59 -4.70 0.14 1.76
C GLY A 59 -4.61 1.31 0.79
N GLU A 60 -3.40 1.83 0.57
CA GLU A 60 -3.16 2.92 -0.40
C GLU A 60 -3.44 2.48 -1.84
N LEU A 61 -3.07 1.26 -2.24
CA LEU A 61 -3.39 0.73 -3.57
C LEU A 61 -4.90 0.62 -3.79
N VAL A 62 -5.62 0.09 -2.80
CA VAL A 62 -7.10 -0.01 -2.86
C VAL A 62 -7.72 1.38 -2.92
N MET A 63 -7.24 2.31 -2.11
CA MET A 63 -7.74 3.70 -2.11
C MET A 63 -7.53 4.39 -3.46
N GLY A 64 -6.35 4.21 -4.07
CA GLY A 64 -6.06 4.74 -5.40
C GLY A 64 -6.97 4.15 -6.48
N ALA A 65 -7.25 2.84 -6.43
CA ALA A 65 -8.17 2.19 -7.36
C ALA A 65 -9.61 2.71 -7.21
N VAL A 66 -10.09 2.89 -5.99
CA VAL A 66 -11.42 3.47 -5.71
C VAL A 66 -11.49 4.91 -6.22
N LEU A 67 -10.50 5.73 -5.94
CA LEU A 67 -10.44 7.12 -6.39
C LEU A 67 -10.50 7.21 -7.93
N TYR A 68 -9.76 6.35 -8.62
CA TYR A 68 -9.79 6.27 -10.08
C TYR A 68 -11.18 5.87 -10.61
N PHE A 69 -11.84 4.90 -9.98
CA PHE A 69 -13.19 4.49 -10.37
C PHE A 69 -14.21 5.62 -10.24
N VAL A 70 -14.13 6.38 -9.15
CA VAL A 70 -14.99 7.57 -8.93
C VAL A 70 -14.74 8.60 -10.04
N MET A 71 -13.47 8.93 -10.31
CA MET A 71 -13.11 9.87 -11.37
C MET A 71 -13.61 9.40 -12.74
N LYS A 72 -13.44 8.11 -13.06
CA LYS A 72 -13.92 7.53 -14.32
C LYS A 72 -15.41 7.74 -14.49
N LYS A 73 -16.20 7.48 -13.44
CA LYS A 73 -17.66 7.59 -13.50
C LYS A 73 -18.18 9.02 -13.56
N LEU A 74 -17.50 9.96 -12.93
CA LEU A 74 -17.96 11.35 -12.89
C LEU A 74 -17.46 12.19 -14.07
N ILE A 75 -16.23 11.96 -14.53
CA ILE A 75 -15.53 12.88 -15.44
C ILE A 75 -15.30 12.26 -16.83
N ILE A 76 -14.99 10.96 -16.90
CA ILE A 76 -14.56 10.31 -18.16
C ILE A 76 -15.72 9.67 -18.91
N ASP A 77 -16.66 9.04 -18.20
CA ASP A 77 -17.82 8.38 -18.80
C ASP A 77 -19.04 9.31 -19.12
N PRO A 78 -19.12 10.64 -18.82
CA PRO A 78 -20.31 11.39 -19.19
C PRO A 78 -20.41 11.51 -20.72
N PRO A 79 -21.61 11.29 -21.30
CA PRO A 79 -21.79 11.40 -22.74
C PRO A 79 -21.50 12.84 -23.18
N LEU A 80 -20.76 12.99 -24.29
CA LEU A 80 -20.50 14.28 -24.92
C LEU A 80 -21.84 14.89 -25.36
N SER A 81 -22.44 15.74 -24.53
CA SER A 81 -23.56 16.61 -24.90
C SER A 81 -23.05 17.81 -25.73
N GLY A 82 -22.20 17.52 -26.72
CA GLY A 82 -21.74 18.49 -27.68
C GLY A 82 -22.78 18.61 -28.78
N THR A 83 -23.65 19.61 -28.69
CA THR A 83 -24.43 20.05 -29.85
C THR A 83 -23.45 20.71 -30.83
N TYR A 84 -22.77 19.89 -31.62
CA TYR A 84 -22.05 20.39 -32.79
C TYR A 84 -23.11 20.75 -33.83
N SER A 85 -23.53 22.02 -33.83
CA SER A 85 -24.29 22.54 -34.95
C SER A 85 -23.28 22.89 -36.05
N PRO A 86 -23.24 22.14 -37.17
CA PRO A 86 -22.42 22.56 -38.30
C PRO A 86 -22.91 23.94 -38.79
N PRO A 87 -22.01 24.80 -39.29
CA PRO A 87 -22.41 26.09 -39.85
C PRO A 87 -23.45 25.86 -40.95
N THR A 88 -24.67 26.37 -40.76
CA THR A 88 -25.63 26.47 -41.84
C THR A 88 -25.12 27.56 -42.77
N ASN A 89 -24.44 27.16 -43.85
CA ASN A 89 -24.12 28.06 -44.95
C ASN A 89 -25.46 28.52 -45.58
N MET A 90 -26.05 29.58 -45.02
CA MET A 90 -27.17 30.30 -45.62
C MET A 90 -26.59 31.39 -46.52
N GLY A 91 -26.74 31.20 -47.83
CA GLY A 91 -26.16 32.01 -48.91
C GLY A 91 -25.51 31.06 -49.92
N ALA A 92 -26.22 30.45 -50.87
CA ALA A 92 -27.04 31.07 -51.93
C ALA A 92 -26.27 32.16 -52.67
#